data_AF-A0A7X7AZS4-F1
#
_entry.id   AF-A0A7X7AZS4-F1
#
_cell.length_a   1.000
_cell.length_b   1.000
_cell.length_c   1.000
_cell.angle_alpha   90.00
_cell.angle_beta   90.00
_cell.angle_gamma   90.00
#
_symmetry.space_group_name_H-M   'P 1'
#
loop_
_entity.id
_entity.type
_entity.pdbx_description
1 polymer ?
#
loop_
_entity_poly.entity_id
_entity_poly.type
_entity_poly.pdbx_seq_one_letter_code
_entity_poly.pdbx_strand_id
1 'polypeptide(L)'
;MSTKRSRQEQAEHDLAVRRICRARFNGNPQWDAFTNPGTTERFALLLPDGRRLYPDIVARRKGDAVSSYVAEVETASTVNEQEAGQWQLFAGLGKRFLLYVPAGSLLRARELCQQRRIAVHGYRVYELTPFWVRIRDFPV
;
A
#
# COMPACT_ATOMS: atom_id res chain seq x y z
N MET A 1 7.12 -19.84 6.79
CA MET A 1 5.87 -20.20 6.09
C MET A 1 5.08 -18.92 5.92
N SER A 2 4.74 -18.54 4.69
CA SER A 2 3.93 -17.34 4.43
C SER A 2 2.59 -17.47 5.15
N THR A 3 2.28 -16.54 6.06
CA THR A 3 0.99 -16.52 6.73
C THR A 3 -0.04 -16.08 5.70
N LYS A 4 -0.58 -17.06 4.97
CA LYS A 4 -1.60 -16.80 3.97
C LYS A 4 -2.83 -16.24 4.68
N ARG A 5 -3.22 -15.01 4.36
CA ARG A 5 -4.44 -14.36 4.88
C ARG A 5 -5.61 -15.35 4.84
N SER A 6 -6.45 -15.32 5.86
CA SER A 6 -7.73 -16.05 5.80
C SER A 6 -8.58 -15.49 4.64
N ARG A 7 -9.60 -16.25 4.18
CA ARG A 7 -10.50 -15.74 3.12
C ARG A 7 -11.20 -14.44 3.54
N GLN A 8 -11.59 -14.34 4.80
CA GLN A 8 -12.24 -13.15 5.34
C GLN A 8 -11.30 -11.95 5.34
N GLU A 9 -10.07 -12.15 5.81
CA GLU A 9 -9.05 -11.11 5.85
C GLU A 9 -8.62 -10.67 4.43
N GLN A 10 -8.56 -11.62 3.48
CA GLN A 10 -8.34 -11.27 2.08
C GLN A 10 -9.47 -10.40 1.51
N ALA A 11 -10.73 -10.69 1.86
CA ALA A 11 -11.85 -9.87 1.44
C ALA A 11 -11.82 -8.46 2.09
N GLU A 12 -11.38 -8.37 3.35
CA GLU A 12 -11.16 -7.10 4.05
C GLU A 12 -10.06 -6.27 3.35
N HIS A 13 -8.92 -6.88 3.09
CA HIS A 13 -7.79 -6.30 2.36
C HIS A 13 -8.25 -5.73 1.01
N ASP A 14 -8.92 -6.55 0.20
CA ASP A 14 -9.34 -6.14 -1.14
C ASP A 14 -10.37 -5.00 -1.10
N LEU A 15 -11.22 -4.98 -0.07
CA LEU A 15 -12.14 -3.87 0.17
C LEU A 15 -11.39 -2.60 0.59
N ALA A 16 -10.37 -2.72 1.45
CA ALA A 16 -9.51 -1.61 1.87
C ALA A 16 -8.83 -0.98 0.65
N VAL A 17 -8.13 -1.78 -0.18
CA VAL A 17 -7.43 -1.33 -1.39
C VAL A 17 -8.35 -0.52 -2.30
N ARG A 18 -9.52 -1.07 -2.65
CA ARG A 18 -10.48 -0.39 -3.54
C ARG A 18 -10.96 0.93 -2.97
N ARG A 19 -11.26 0.98 -1.66
CA ARG A 19 -11.79 2.18 -1.01
C ARG A 19 -10.75 3.25 -0.78
N ILE A 20 -9.56 2.87 -0.35
CA ILE A 20 -8.43 3.78 -0.19
C ILE A 20 -8.10 4.41 -1.54
N CYS A 21 -8.01 3.60 -2.61
CA CYS A 21 -7.75 4.10 -3.95
C CYS A 21 -8.81 5.12 -4.41
N ARG A 22 -10.10 4.82 -4.20
CA ARG A 22 -11.20 5.75 -4.50
C ARG A 22 -11.10 7.03 -3.66
N ALA A 23 -10.90 6.92 -2.35
CA ALA A 23 -10.92 8.06 -1.44
C ALA A 23 -9.72 9.00 -1.61
N ARG A 24 -8.54 8.47 -1.97
CA ARG A 24 -7.29 9.26 -2.03
C ARG A 24 -6.88 9.69 -3.42
N PHE A 25 -7.27 8.95 -4.45
CA PHE A 25 -6.79 9.19 -5.81
C PHE A 25 -7.96 9.32 -6.78
N ASN A 26 -8.68 8.24 -7.06
CA ASN A 26 -9.67 8.23 -8.15
C ASN A 26 -10.91 9.11 -7.89
N GLY A 27 -11.14 9.57 -6.67
CA GLY A 27 -12.14 10.59 -6.35
C GLY A 27 -11.75 12.00 -6.79
N ASN A 28 -10.48 12.22 -7.14
CA ASN A 28 -9.96 13.48 -7.66
C ASN A 28 -9.58 13.31 -9.15
N PRO A 29 -10.15 14.11 -10.06
CA PRO A 29 -9.93 13.95 -11.50
C PRO A 29 -8.49 14.20 -11.96
N GLN A 30 -7.63 14.77 -11.10
CA GLN A 30 -6.21 14.99 -11.38
C GLN A 30 -5.34 13.73 -11.29
N TRP A 31 -5.89 12.62 -10.80
CA TRP A 31 -5.16 11.38 -10.58
C TRP A 31 -5.66 10.26 -11.49
N ASP A 32 -4.72 9.45 -11.96
CA ASP A 32 -4.97 8.10 -12.46
C ASP A 32 -4.40 7.13 -11.40
N ALA A 33 -5.26 6.27 -10.82
CA ALA A 33 -4.78 5.23 -9.91
C ALA A 33 -5.29 3.84 -10.30
N PHE A 34 -4.38 2.88 -10.23
CA PHE A 34 -4.55 1.48 -10.56
C PHE A 34 -4.37 0.64 -9.30
N THR A 35 -5.06 -0.49 -9.23
CA THR A 35 -5.03 -1.37 -8.06
C THR A 35 -4.78 -2.82 -8.43
N ASN A 36 -4.06 -3.54 -7.56
CA ASN A 36 -3.78 -4.97 -7.66
C ASN A 36 -4.36 -5.74 -6.45
N PRO A 37 -5.70 -5.75 -6.23
CA PRO A 37 -6.26 -6.48 -5.08
C PRO A 37 -5.98 -7.98 -5.16
N GLY A 38 -5.77 -8.61 -4.01
CA GLY A 38 -5.50 -10.05 -3.90
C GLY A 38 -4.26 -10.47 -4.66
N THR A 39 -4.41 -11.46 -5.54
CA THR A 39 -3.31 -11.98 -6.38
C THR A 39 -3.40 -11.45 -7.81
N THR A 40 -4.04 -10.29 -8.02
CA THR A 40 -4.20 -9.75 -9.37
C THR A 40 -2.94 -9.01 -9.81
N GLU A 41 -2.46 -9.30 -11.02
CA GLU A 41 -1.25 -8.70 -11.61
C GLU A 41 -1.63 -7.70 -12.71
N ARG A 42 -2.53 -6.76 -12.40
CA ARG A 42 -3.11 -5.86 -13.41
C ARG A 42 -2.20 -4.70 -13.79
N PHE A 43 -1.41 -4.19 -12.83
CA PHE A 43 -0.53 -3.06 -13.05
C PHE A 43 0.84 -3.31 -12.42
N ALA A 44 1.82 -3.62 -13.27
CA ALA A 44 3.20 -3.85 -12.84
C ALA A 44 4.01 -2.55 -12.82
N LEU A 45 4.89 -2.42 -11.83
CA LEU A 45 6.08 -1.57 -11.92
C LEU A 45 7.22 -2.41 -12.49
N LEU A 46 7.84 -1.93 -13.57
CA LEU A 46 9.01 -2.57 -14.17
C LEU A 46 10.29 -2.04 -13.52
N LEU A 47 11.11 -2.96 -13.03
CA LEU A 47 12.45 -2.67 -12.55
C LEU A 47 13.45 -2.62 -13.72
N PRO A 48 14.60 -1.92 -13.56
CA PRO A 48 15.64 -1.88 -14.59
C PRO A 48 16.17 -3.26 -14.99
N ASP A 49 16.13 -4.23 -14.08
CA ASP A 49 16.55 -5.61 -14.31
C ASP A 49 15.46 -6.50 -14.96
N GLY A 50 14.33 -5.91 -15.38
CA GLY A 50 13.23 -6.60 -16.04
C GLY A 50 12.23 -7.28 -15.09
N ARG A 51 12.49 -7.30 -13.77
CA ARG A 51 11.50 -7.82 -12.81
C ARG A 51 10.27 -6.93 -12.74
N ARG A 52 9.13 -7.56 -12.42
CA ARG A 52 7.84 -6.91 -12.22
C ARG A 52 7.50 -6.91 -10.73
N LEU A 53 7.05 -5.78 -10.22
CA LEU A 53 6.46 -5.66 -8.90
C LEU A 53 5.01 -5.21 -9.01
N TYR A 54 4.16 -5.66 -8.10
CA TYR A 54 2.73 -5.39 -8.12
C TYR A 54 2.30 -4.79 -6.78
N PRO A 55 2.47 -3.47 -6.60
CA PRO A 55 1.97 -2.82 -5.41
C PRO A 55 0.45 -2.81 -5.38
N ASP A 56 -0.15 -2.73 -4.19
CA ASP A 56 -1.60 -2.69 -4.07
C ASP A 56 -2.22 -1.50 -4.81
N ILE A 57 -1.56 -0.34 -4.74
CA ILE A 57 -2.00 0.89 -5.41
C ILE A 57 -0.80 1.57 -6.08
N VAL A 58 -0.99 1.90 -7.36
CA VAL A 58 -0.09 2.79 -8.09
C VAL A 58 -0.88 4.02 -8.53
N ALA A 59 -0.44 5.19 -8.11
CA ALA A 59 -1.09 6.46 -8.43
C ALA A 59 -0.13 7.40 -9.16
N ARG A 60 -0.65 8.03 -10.21
CA ARG A 60 0.05 8.99 -11.06
C ARG A 60 -0.82 10.21 -11.22
N ARG A 61 -0.23 11.39 -11.05
CA ARG A 61 -0.90 12.64 -11.39
C ARG A 61 -0.99 12.74 -12.92
N LYS A 62 -2.16 13.09 -13.46
CA LYS A 62 -2.33 13.27 -14.90
C LYS A 62 -1.37 14.35 -15.41
N GLY A 63 -0.67 14.05 -16.49
CA GLY A 63 0.38 14.90 -17.06
C GLY A 63 1.80 14.58 -16.57
N ASP A 64 1.96 13.84 -15.47
CA ASP A 64 3.28 13.38 -15.04
C ASP A 64 3.69 12.14 -15.85
N ALA A 65 4.94 12.09 -16.32
CA ALA A 65 5.49 10.93 -17.04
C ALA A 65 5.76 9.72 -16.11
N VAL A 66 5.83 9.95 -14.80
CA VAL A 66 6.31 8.98 -13.80
C VAL A 66 5.27 8.81 -12.68
N SER A 67 5.13 7.60 -12.14
CA SER A 67 4.27 7.35 -10.98
C SER A 67 4.65 8.25 -9.81
N SER A 68 3.65 8.94 -9.25
CA SER A 68 3.87 9.89 -8.16
C SER A 68 3.84 9.19 -6.81
N TYR A 69 3.02 8.15 -6.65
CA TYR A 69 2.90 7.34 -5.43
C TYR A 69 2.77 5.85 -5.73
N VAL A 70 3.33 5.06 -4.82
CA VAL A 70 3.18 3.61 -4.73
C VAL A 70 2.73 3.30 -3.31
N ALA A 71 1.76 2.41 -3.12
CA ALA A 71 1.29 2.09 -1.78
C ALA A 71 0.99 0.61 -1.58
N GLU A 72 1.32 0.14 -0.37
CA GLU A 72 0.87 -1.14 0.19
C GLU A 72 -0.22 -0.90 1.23
N VAL A 73 -1.15 -1.84 1.33
CA VAL A 73 -2.28 -1.84 2.25
C VAL A 73 -2.24 -3.11 3.09
N GLU A 74 -1.91 -2.97 4.36
CA GLU A 74 -1.81 -4.11 5.26
C GLU A 74 -3.10 -4.42 5.99
N THR A 75 -3.29 -5.68 6.38
CA THR A 75 -4.24 -6.08 7.43
C THR A 75 -3.49 -6.35 8.73
N ALA A 76 -4.21 -6.56 9.84
CA ALA A 76 -3.57 -6.69 11.15
C ALA A 76 -2.55 -7.83 11.22
N SER A 77 -2.81 -8.96 10.53
CA SER A 77 -1.87 -10.09 10.52
C SER A 77 -0.67 -9.89 9.59
N THR A 78 -0.77 -8.97 8.63
CA THR A 78 0.26 -8.76 7.60
C THR A 78 1.22 -7.62 7.93
N VAL A 79 0.98 -6.86 9.01
CA VAL A 79 1.99 -5.97 9.60
C VAL A 79 3.06 -6.79 10.35
N ASN A 80 3.96 -7.42 9.58
CA ASN A 80 4.96 -8.36 10.08
C ASN A 80 6.30 -8.26 9.33
N GLU A 81 7.30 -9.03 9.79
CA GLU A 81 8.67 -9.04 9.24
C GLU A 81 8.74 -9.49 7.78
N GLN A 82 7.86 -10.40 7.35
CA GLN A 82 7.89 -10.93 6.00
C GLN A 82 7.45 -9.85 5.01
N GLU A 83 6.30 -9.23 5.26
CA GLU A 83 5.78 -8.14 4.42
C GLU A 83 6.69 -6.91 4.45
N ALA A 84 7.35 -6.64 5.58
CA ALA A 84 8.35 -5.58 5.66
C ALA A 84 9.52 -5.78 4.67
N GLY A 85 9.81 -7.01 4.24
CA GLY A 85 10.73 -7.27 3.12
C GLY A 85 10.21 -6.71 1.79
N GLN A 86 8.91 -6.86 1.52
CA GLN A 86 8.27 -6.31 0.32
C GLN A 86 8.20 -4.77 0.39
N TRP A 87 7.87 -4.20 1.55
CA TRP A 87 7.87 -2.75 1.75
C TRP A 87 9.23 -2.12 1.46
N GLN A 88 10.31 -2.80 1.85
CA GLN A 88 11.67 -2.35 1.58
C GLN A 88 11.96 -2.28 0.06
N LEU A 89 11.49 -3.26 -0.71
CA LEU A 89 11.62 -3.24 -2.17
C LEU A 89 10.91 -2.04 -2.78
N PHE A 90 9.68 -1.75 -2.34
CA PHE A 90 8.91 -0.61 -2.85
C PHE A 90 9.48 0.75 -2.45
N ALA A 91 9.93 0.88 -1.20
CA ALA A 91 10.61 2.10 -0.73
C ALA A 91 11.90 2.38 -1.52
N GLY A 92 12.59 1.33 -1.98
CA GLY A 92 13.81 1.44 -2.78
C GLY A 92 13.62 1.93 -4.22
N LEU A 93 12.39 2.03 -4.73
CA LEU A 93 12.12 2.40 -6.12
C LEU A 93 12.31 3.90 -6.45
N GLY A 94 12.70 4.71 -5.46
CA GLY A 94 12.78 6.17 -5.61
C GLY A 94 11.42 6.84 -5.85
N LYS A 95 10.32 6.14 -5.56
CA LYS A 95 8.94 6.65 -5.60
C LYS A 95 8.51 7.05 -4.19
N ARG A 96 7.45 7.87 -4.08
CA ARG A 96 6.86 8.20 -2.78
C ARG A 96 6.05 7.00 -2.29
N PHE A 97 6.70 6.15 -1.49
CA PHE A 97 6.10 4.94 -0.93
C PHE A 97 5.17 5.26 0.26
N LEU A 98 3.89 4.92 0.16
CA LEU A 98 2.90 5.08 1.23
C LEU A 98 2.60 3.72 1.85
N LEU A 99 2.55 3.66 3.19
CA LEU A 99 2.16 2.45 3.90
C LEU A 99 0.83 2.67 4.61
N TYR A 100 -0.21 1.96 4.15
CA TYR A 100 -1.53 1.95 4.77
C TYR A 100 -1.63 0.77 5.74
N VAL A 101 -2.00 1.04 6.98
CA VAL A 101 -2.12 0.03 8.04
C VAL A 101 -3.44 0.20 8.78
N PRO A 102 -4.02 -0.86 9.36
CA PRO A 102 -5.26 -0.74 10.09
C PRO A 102 -5.00 -0.02 11.43
N ALA A 103 -6.06 0.56 11.99
CA ALA A 103 -6.03 1.12 13.34
C ALA A 103 -5.44 0.13 14.35
N GLY A 104 -4.57 0.62 15.23
CA GLY A 104 -3.84 -0.19 16.19
C GLY A 104 -2.50 -0.75 15.69
N SER A 105 -2.22 -0.73 14.38
CA SER A 105 -0.98 -1.33 13.84
C SER A 105 0.16 -0.34 13.52
N LEU A 106 -0.08 0.97 13.69
CA LEU A 106 0.91 2.01 13.35
C LEU A 106 2.24 1.85 14.09
N LEU A 107 2.20 1.56 15.38
CA LEU A 107 3.42 1.44 16.19
C LEU A 107 4.30 0.30 15.67
N ARG A 108 3.69 -0.88 15.46
CA ARG A 108 4.40 -2.05 14.94
C ARG A 108 4.96 -1.82 13.54
N ALA A 109 4.19 -1.17 12.66
CA ALA A 109 4.65 -0.85 11.32
C ALA A 109 5.87 0.09 11.32
N ARG A 110 5.86 1.10 12.21
CA ARG A 110 6.99 2.02 12.42
C ARG A 110 8.24 1.31 12.93
N GLU A 111 8.09 0.44 13.94
CA GLU A 111 9.20 -0.37 14.46
C GLU A 111 9.85 -1.21 13.36
N LEU A 112 9.04 -1.92 12.57
CA LEU A 112 9.51 -2.72 11.44
C LEU A 112 10.27 -1.86 10.41
N CYS A 113 9.69 -0.71 10.04
CA CYS A 113 10.33 0.20 9.10
C CYS A 113 11.64 0.76 9.64
N GLN A 114 11.72 1.09 10.93
CA GLN A 114 12.94 1.58 11.57
C GLN A 114 14.03 0.50 11.59
N GLN A 115 13.69 -0.73 12.02
CA GLN A 115 14.62 -1.86 12.10
C GLN A 115 15.23 -2.20 10.73
N ARG A 116 14.43 -2.07 9.67
CA ARG A 116 14.83 -2.40 8.28
C ARG A 116 15.26 -1.20 7.45
N ARG A 117 15.31 0.00 8.05
CA ARG A 117 15.64 1.28 7.37
C ARG A 117 14.78 1.54 6.13
N ILE A 118 13.48 1.26 6.23
CA ILE A 118 12.52 1.45 5.14
C ILE A 118 12.10 2.91 5.08
N ALA A 119 12.41 3.57 3.96
CA ALA A 119 12.05 4.96 3.73
C ALA A 119 10.58 5.08 3.29
N VAL A 120 9.67 5.23 4.26
CA VAL A 120 8.26 5.49 4.01
C VAL A 120 8.05 6.98 3.77
N HIS A 121 7.31 7.36 2.73
CA HIS A 121 6.93 8.75 2.45
C HIS A 121 5.83 9.27 3.39
N GLY A 122 4.94 8.38 3.84
CA GLY A 122 3.96 8.69 4.86
C GLY A 122 3.19 7.45 5.31
N TYR A 123 2.93 7.38 6.61
CA TYR A 123 2.08 6.36 7.20
C TYR A 123 0.62 6.80 7.14
N ARG A 124 -0.28 5.86 6.84
CA ARG A 124 -1.70 6.11 6.71
C ARG A 124 -2.47 5.08 7.52
N VAL A 125 -3.10 5.52 8.60
CA VAL A 125 -3.90 4.61 9.42
C VAL A 125 -5.32 4.61 8.89
N TYR A 126 -5.86 3.42 8.62
CA TYR A 126 -7.23 3.28 8.15
C TYR A 126 -8.13 2.53 9.14
N GLU A 127 -9.40 2.89 9.12
CA GLU A 127 -10.49 2.13 9.71
C GLU A 127 -11.48 1.79 8.60
N LEU A 128 -11.88 0.53 8.54
CA LEU A 128 -12.72 0.01 7.46
C LEU A 128 -14.02 -0.55 8.04
N THR A 129 -15.13 -0.21 7.39
CA THR A 129 -16.44 -0.82 7.64
C THR A 129 -17.01 -1.34 6.32
N PRO A 130 -18.20 -1.97 6.31
CA PRO A 130 -18.90 -2.27 5.06
C PRO A 130 -19.37 -1.05 4.27
N PHE A 131 -19.27 0.19 4.79
CA PHE A 131 -19.85 1.38 4.13
C PHE A 131 -18.85 2.50 3.85
N TRP A 132 -17.85 2.66 4.72
CA TRP A 132 -16.86 3.74 4.59
C TRP A 132 -15.43 3.24 4.85
N VAL A 133 -14.47 4.10 4.50
CA VAL A 133 -13.10 4.03 4.98
C VAL A 133 -12.74 5.38 5.58
N ARG A 134 -12.14 5.38 6.76
CA ARG A 134 -11.59 6.59 7.39
C ARG A 134 -10.09 6.46 7.35
N ILE A 135 -9.38 7.49 6.90
CA ILE A 135 -7.93 7.47 6.76
C ILE A 135 -7.34 8.67 7.49
N ARG A 136 -6.34 8.44 8.34
CA ARG A 136 -5.59 9.48 9.05
C ARG A 136 -4.14 9.49 8.59
N ASP A 137 -3.61 10.69 8.37
CA ASP A 137 -2.26 10.89 7.87
C ASP A 137 -1.30 11.07 9.04
N PHE A 138 -0.22 10.29 9.04
CA PHE A 138 0.84 10.42 10.02
C PHE A 138 2.14 10.79 9.30
N PRO A 139 2.88 11.79 9.82
CA PRO A 139 4.20 12.10 9.32
C PRO A 139 5.17 10.96 9.60
N VAL A 140 6.28 10.96 8.85
CA VAL A 140 7.40 10.05 8.99
C VAL A 140 8.17 10.38 10.25
#